data_AF-A0A9Q3L5D4-F1
#
_entry.id   AF-A0A9Q3L5D4-F1
#
_cell.length_a   1.000
_cell.length_b   1.000
_cell.length_c   1.000
_cell.angle_alpha   90.00
_cell.angle_beta   90.00
_cell.angle_gamma   90.00
#
_symmetry.space_group_name_H-M   'P 1'
#
loop_
_entity.id
_entity.type
_entity.pdbx_description
1 polymer ?
#
loop_
_entity_poly.entity_id
_entity_poly.type
_entity_poly.pdbx_seq_one_letter_code
_entity_poly.pdbx_strand_id
1 'polypeptide(L)'
;MKAPTCFDGTQHFKVRSFLQSCQLIFNNDLASFSQDRKKVIDDTSFLIGRAAKWIEPYLSNLTNQDSNYLLNSWLLFESQLFTLFGYPNEVRKAEAELDSLRMKEGGHFSL
;
A
#
# COMPACT_ATOMS: atom_id res chain seq x y z
N MET A 1 -10.68 -18.17 -2.84
CA MET A 1 -10.18 -16.78 -2.66
C MET A 1 -10.47 -15.99 -3.92
N LYS A 2 -10.86 -14.72 -3.79
CA LYS A 2 -11.00 -13.80 -4.94
C LYS A 2 -9.63 -13.19 -5.21
N ALA A 3 -9.18 -13.20 -6.47
CA ALA A 3 -7.95 -12.51 -6.84
C ALA A 3 -8.04 -11.00 -6.53
N PRO A 4 -6.93 -10.32 -6.21
CA PRO A 4 -6.91 -8.87 -6.08
C PRO A 4 -7.45 -8.24 -7.35
N THR A 5 -8.15 -7.12 -7.19
CA THR A 5 -8.47 -6.30 -8.36
C THR A 5 -7.18 -5.64 -8.83
N CYS A 6 -6.86 -5.74 -10.12
CA CYS A 6 -5.66 -5.13 -10.67
C CYS A 6 -5.61 -3.62 -10.39
N PHE A 7 -4.43 -3.09 -10.11
CA PHE A 7 -4.22 -1.68 -9.80
C PHE A 7 -3.40 -0.98 -10.89
N ASP A 8 -3.99 0.04 -11.52
CA ASP A 8 -3.39 0.73 -12.66
C ASP A 8 -2.63 2.02 -12.29
N GLY A 9 -2.74 2.45 -11.04
CA GLY A 9 -2.16 3.70 -10.55
C GLY A 9 -2.90 4.98 -10.98
N THR A 10 -4.13 4.91 -11.49
CA THR A 10 -4.91 6.09 -11.93
C THR A 10 -5.83 6.62 -10.84
N GLN A 11 -6.43 5.74 -10.05
CA GLN A 11 -7.42 6.09 -9.02
C GLN A 11 -6.78 6.02 -7.63
N HIS A 12 -6.39 7.18 -7.10
CA HIS A 12 -5.64 7.28 -5.84
C HIS A 12 -6.31 6.58 -4.65
N PHE A 13 -7.64 6.67 -4.53
CA PHE A 13 -8.39 6.01 -3.45
C PHE A 13 -8.34 4.47 -3.51
N LYS A 14 -7.97 3.88 -4.65
CA LYS A 14 -7.94 2.41 -4.82
C LYS A 14 -6.68 1.75 -4.27
N VAL A 15 -5.59 2.50 -4.04
CA VAL A 15 -4.32 1.92 -3.57
C VAL A 15 -4.50 1.20 -2.23
N ARG A 16 -5.34 1.74 -1.34
CA ARG A 16 -5.60 1.18 -0.01
C ARG A 16 -6.37 -0.13 -0.11
N SER A 17 -7.44 -0.15 -0.93
CA SER A 17 -8.23 -1.37 -1.16
C SER A 17 -7.44 -2.45 -1.88
N PHE A 18 -6.52 -2.07 -2.77
CA PHE A 18 -5.57 -2.97 -3.40
C PHE A 18 -4.66 -3.63 -2.34
N LEU A 19 -3.93 -2.83 -1.55
CA LEU A 19 -3.03 -3.32 -0.50
C LEU A 19 -3.75 -4.21 0.53
N GLN A 20 -4.97 -3.85 0.94
CA GLN A 20 -5.78 -4.66 1.85
C GLN A 20 -6.15 -6.02 1.25
N SER A 21 -6.43 -6.08 -0.05
CA SER A 21 -6.74 -7.33 -0.74
C SER A 21 -5.52 -8.24 -0.79
N CYS A 22 -4.33 -7.68 -1.01
CA CYS A 22 -3.07 -8.41 -1.01
C CYS A 22 -2.73 -8.97 0.38
N GLN A 23 -2.84 -8.13 1.42
CA GLN A 23 -2.66 -8.57 2.81
C GLN A 23 -3.60 -9.73 3.18
N LEU A 24 -4.85 -9.72 2.71
CA LEU A 24 -5.78 -10.82 2.97
C LEU A 24 -5.30 -12.15 2.35
N ILE A 25 -4.73 -12.11 1.14
CA ILE A 25 -4.17 -13.30 0.46
C ILE A 25 -2.99 -13.85 1.24
N PHE A 26 -2.07 -12.97 1.66
CA PHE A 26 -0.89 -13.40 2.42
C PHE A 26 -1.27 -14.03 3.76
N ASN A 27 -2.28 -13.48 4.44
CA ASN A 27 -2.78 -14.04 5.69
C ASN A 27 -3.53 -15.36 5.49
N ASN A 28 -4.09 -15.61 4.30
CA ASN A 28 -4.72 -16.89 4.00
C ASN A 28 -3.70 -18.01 3.70
N ASP A 29 -2.48 -17.67 3.31
CA ASP A 29 -1.40 -18.65 3.07
C ASP A 29 -0.05 -18.17 3.63
N LEU A 30 0.07 -18.21 4.96
CA LEU A 30 1.27 -17.79 5.67
C LEU A 30 2.53 -18.58 5.26
N ALA A 31 2.37 -19.84 4.83
CA ALA A 31 3.50 -20.68 4.44
C ALA A 31 4.11 -20.20 3.11
N SER A 32 3.26 -19.99 2.10
CA SER A 32 3.68 -19.48 0.78
C SER A 32 4.23 -18.07 0.86
N PHE A 33 3.67 -17.22 1.74
CA PHE A 33 4.04 -15.81 1.89
C PHE A 33 4.92 -15.51 3.12
N SER A 34 5.74 -16.48 3.52
CA SER A 34 6.70 -16.35 4.64
C SER A 34 7.84 -15.35 4.41
N GLN A 35 8.10 -14.98 3.15
CA GLN A 35 9.15 -14.03 2.78
C GLN A 35 8.53 -12.81 2.11
N ASP A 36 8.95 -11.61 2.52
CA ASP A 36 8.49 -10.35 1.94
C ASP A 36 8.72 -10.29 0.43
N ARG A 37 9.83 -10.85 -0.05
CA ARG A 37 10.10 -10.93 -1.48
C ARG A 37 9.02 -11.66 -2.27
N LYS A 38 8.47 -12.74 -1.73
CA LYS A 38 7.39 -13.48 -2.38
C LYS A 38 6.12 -12.65 -2.42
N LYS A 39 5.80 -11.94 -1.33
CA LYS A 39 4.66 -11.02 -1.26
C LYS A 39 4.76 -9.95 -2.33
N VAL A 40 5.89 -9.25 -2.40
CA VAL A 40 6.08 -8.15 -3.35
C VAL A 40 6.01 -8.66 -4.79
N ILE A 41 6.71 -9.76 -5.13
CA ILE A 41 6.68 -10.34 -6.49
C ILE A 41 5.25 -10.73 -6.88
N ASP A 42 4.52 -11.42 -6.01
CA ASP A 42 3.12 -11.81 -6.27
C ASP A 42 2.25 -10.57 -6.52
N ASP A 43 2.37 -9.54 -5.68
CA ASP A 43 1.63 -8.28 -5.83
C ASP A 43 1.95 -7.53 -7.12
N THR A 44 3.20 -7.54 -7.56
CA THR A 44 3.58 -6.89 -8.81
C THR A 44 2.83 -7.47 -10.02
N SER A 45 2.38 -8.72 -9.96
CA SER A 45 1.60 -9.36 -11.03
C SER A 45 0.20 -8.76 -11.19
N PHE A 46 -0.32 -8.12 -10.14
CA PHE A 46 -1.61 -7.42 -10.15
C PHE A 46 -1.48 -5.93 -10.48
N LEU A 47 -0.26 -5.41 -10.61
CA LEU A 47 -0.03 -4.06 -11.09
C LEU A 47 -0.17 -4.01 -12.61
N ILE A 48 -0.91 -3.02 -13.09
CA ILE A 48 -1.10 -2.75 -14.52
C ILE A 48 -0.83 -1.27 -14.82
N GLY A 49 -0.88 -0.89 -16.10
CA GLY A 49 -0.85 0.51 -16.50
C GLY A 49 0.34 1.30 -15.95
N ARG A 50 0.06 2.37 -15.20
CA ARG A 50 1.08 3.28 -14.67
C ARG A 50 1.86 2.65 -13.51
N ALA A 51 1.18 1.86 -12.68
CA ALA A 51 1.81 1.15 -11.58
C ALA A 51 2.79 0.07 -12.08
N ALA A 52 2.43 -0.66 -13.15
CA ALA A 52 3.33 -1.63 -13.78
C ALA A 52 4.60 -0.97 -14.34
N LYS A 53 4.48 0.16 -15.03
CA LYS A 53 5.63 0.91 -15.55
C LYS A 53 6.58 1.40 -14.46
N TRP A 54 6.04 1.73 -13.29
CA TRP A 54 6.86 2.15 -12.16
C TRP A 54 7.70 1.02 -11.58
N ILE A 55 7.16 -0.20 -11.51
CA ILE A 55 7.86 -1.34 -10.89
C ILE A 55 8.80 -2.07 -11.85
N GLU A 56 8.59 -1.92 -13.16
CA GLU A 56 9.35 -2.58 -14.24
C GLU A 56 10.88 -2.51 -14.11
N PRO A 57 11.51 -1.37 -13.72
CA PRO A 57 12.97 -1.32 -13.55
C PRO A 57 13.49 -2.26 -12.46
N TYR A 58 12.70 -2.48 -11.41
CA TYR A 58 13.05 -3.39 -10.31
C TYR A 58 12.87 -4.86 -10.73
N LEU A 59 11.88 -5.15 -11.58
CA LEU A 59 11.64 -6.50 -12.13
C LEU A 59 12.67 -6.90 -13.20
N SER A 60 13.25 -5.93 -13.89
CA SER A 60 14.24 -6.18 -14.95
C SER A 60 15.53 -6.82 -14.43
N ASN A 61 15.79 -6.75 -13.12
CA ASN A 61 17.01 -7.28 -12.50
C ASN A 61 16.71 -8.24 -11.34
N LEU A 62 15.70 -9.11 -11.47
CA LEU A 62 15.24 -10.02 -10.40
C LEU A 62 16.36 -10.87 -9.78
N THR A 63 17.42 -11.22 -10.51
CA THR A 63 18.51 -12.07 -10.01
C THR A 63 19.49 -11.36 -9.08
N ASN A 64 19.59 -10.02 -9.16
CA ASN A 64 20.48 -9.24 -8.30
C ASN A 64 19.79 -8.89 -6.98
N GLN A 65 20.14 -9.59 -5.90
CA GLN A 65 19.51 -9.38 -4.59
C GLN A 65 19.85 -8.03 -3.96
N ASP A 66 21.05 -7.51 -4.17
CA ASP A 66 21.52 -6.25 -3.57
C ASP A 66 20.90 -5.01 -4.22
N SER A 67 20.55 -5.09 -5.51
CA SER A 67 19.91 -3.98 -6.25
C SER A 67 18.40 -3.89 -6.02
N ASN A 68 17.77 -4.92 -5.45
CA ASN A 68 16.33 -5.06 -5.36
C ASN A 68 15.78 -4.81 -3.94
N TYR A 69 16.31 -3.81 -3.24
CA TYR A 69 15.86 -3.45 -1.89
C TYR A 69 14.33 -3.27 -1.79
N LEU A 70 13.71 -2.71 -2.84
CA LEU A 70 12.26 -2.54 -2.92
C LEU A 70 11.51 -3.87 -2.96
N LEU A 71 12.02 -4.85 -3.72
CA LEU A 71 11.39 -6.16 -3.83
C LEU A 71 11.58 -7.01 -2.58
N ASN A 72 12.64 -6.77 -1.81
CA ASN A 72 12.96 -7.57 -0.62
C ASN A 72 12.23 -7.11 0.66
N SER A 73 11.48 -6.01 0.61
CA SER A 73 10.78 -5.47 1.78
C SER A 73 9.35 -5.10 1.42
N TRP A 74 8.40 -5.78 2.04
CA TRP A 74 6.98 -5.48 1.88
C TRP A 74 6.68 -4.05 2.35
N LEU A 75 7.24 -3.66 3.49
CA LEU A 75 7.06 -2.34 4.08
C LEU A 75 7.52 -1.20 3.14
N LEU A 76 8.68 -1.36 2.51
CA LEU A 76 9.20 -0.35 1.56
C LEU A 76 8.36 -0.30 0.29
N PHE A 77 7.97 -1.46 -0.25
CA PHE A 77 7.08 -1.54 -1.40
C PHE A 77 5.74 -0.83 -1.14
N GLU A 78 5.08 -1.17 -0.03
CA GLU A 78 3.81 -0.58 0.39
C GLU A 78 3.94 0.94 0.57
N SER A 79 4.99 1.40 1.27
CA SER A 79 5.23 2.83 1.50
C SER A 79 5.46 3.60 0.19
N GLN A 80 6.26 3.06 -0.73
CA GLN A 80 6.53 3.71 -2.01
C GLN A 80 5.28 3.72 -2.90
N LEU A 81 4.56 2.60 -2.98
CA LEU A 81 3.32 2.49 -3.74
C LEU A 81 2.28 3.51 -3.23
N PHE A 82 2.11 3.61 -1.91
CA PHE A 82 1.21 4.59 -1.31
C PHE A 82 1.69 6.03 -1.50
N THR A 83 2.99 6.29 -1.42
CA THR A 83 3.57 7.63 -1.63
C THR A 83 3.35 8.12 -3.06
N LEU A 84 3.51 7.24 -4.04
CA LEU A 84 3.42 7.58 -5.46
C LEU A 84 1.98 7.62 -5.99
N PHE A 85 1.13 6.72 -5.50
CA PHE A 85 -0.22 6.54 -6.02
C PHE A 85 -1.33 6.83 -5.01
N GLY A 86 -1.03 7.05 -3.74
CA GLY A 86 -2.00 7.49 -2.73
C GLY A 86 -2.28 8.99 -2.81
N TYR A 87 -3.19 9.46 -1.96
CA TYR A 87 -3.48 10.88 -1.84
C TYR A 87 -2.39 11.59 -1.02
N PRO A 88 -1.79 12.69 -1.52
CA PRO A 88 -0.85 13.51 -0.74
C PRO A 88 -1.46 14.05 0.56
N ASN A 89 -2.79 14.21 0.57
CA ASN A 89 -3.51 14.88 1.65
C ASN A 89 -4.26 13.93 2.58
N GLU A 90 -4.16 12.60 2.43
CA GLU A 90 -4.88 11.69 3.35
C GLU A 90 -4.34 11.76 4.78
N VAL A 91 -3.02 11.92 4.94
CA VAL A 91 -2.40 12.16 6.26
C VAL A 91 -2.90 13.48 6.84
N ARG A 92 -2.82 14.57 6.08
CA ARG A 92 -3.31 15.90 6.51
C ARG A 92 -4.81 15.93 6.77
N LYS A 93 -5.60 15.17 6.02
CA LYS A 93 -7.04 15.06 6.21
C LYS A 93 -7.35 14.25 7.46
N ALA A 94 -6.66 13.14 7.71
CA ALA A 94 -6.80 12.37 8.94
C ALA A 94 -6.36 13.20 10.17
N GLU A 95 -5.25 13.95 10.07
CA GLU A 95 -4.81 14.89 11.11
C GLU A 95 -5.85 15.99 11.35
N ALA A 96 -6.36 16.62 10.29
CA ALA A 96 -7.41 17.64 10.40
C ALA A 96 -8.72 17.07 10.97
N GLU A 97 -9.09 15.84 10.60
CA GLU A 97 -10.25 15.15 11.16
C GLU A 97 -10.04 14.85 12.66
N LEU A 98 -8.86 14.37 13.07
CA LEU A 98 -8.51 14.15 14.47
C LEU A 98 -8.50 15.46 15.29
N ASP A 99 -7.92 16.54 14.76
CA ASP A 99 -7.95 17.85 15.41
C ASP A 99 -9.38 18.42 15.50
N SER A 100 -10.21 18.19 14.48
CA SER A 100 -11.63 18.58 14.51
C SER A 100 -12.46 17.77 15.53
N LEU A 101 -12.07 16.52 15.81
CA LEU A 101 -12.69 15.67 16.82
C LEU A 101 -12.27 16.07 18.25
N ARG A 102 -11.06 16.62 18.43
CA ARG A 102 -10.57 17.07 19.74
C ARG A 102 -11.21 18.39 20.21
N MET A 103 -11.90 19.13 19.33
CA MET A 103 -12.60 20.36 19.68
C MET A 103 -14.11 20.16 19.89
N LYS A 104 -14.50 19.54 21.01
CA LYS A 104 -15.78 19.86 21.69
C LYS A 104 -15.88 19.42 23.16
N GLU A 105 -14.79 19.41 23.92
CA GLU A 105 -14.89 19.39 25.40
C GLU A 105 -14.74 20.82 25.94
N GLY A 106 -15.77 21.62 25.72
CA GLY A 106 -15.87 22.99 26.24
C GLY A 106 -17.30 23.47 26.43
N GLY A 107 -18.26 22.53 26.47
CA GLY A 107 -19.66 22.83 26.75
C GLY A 107 -19.86 23.12 28.24
N HIS A 108 -19.57 24.37 28.61
CA HIS A 108 -20.12 25.14 29.74
C HIS A 108 -21.01 24.33 30.71
N PHE A 109 -20.42 23.80 31.79
CA PHE A 109 -21.18 23.44 32.98
C PHE A 109 -21.59 24.74 33.68
N SER A 110 -22.83 25.17 33.51
CA SER A 110 -23.45 26.17 34.38
C SER A 110 -24.06 25.45 35.58
N LEU A 111 -23.64 25.87 36.78
CA LEU A 111 -24.24 25.54 38.07
C LEU A 111 -25.67 26.12 38.18
#